data_AF-A0A2A2TAK5-F1
#
_entry.id   AF-A0A2A2TAK5-F1
#
_cell.length_a   1.000
_cell.length_b   1.000
_cell.length_c   1.000
_cell.angle_alpha   90.00
_cell.angle_beta   90.00
_cell.angle_gamma   90.00
#
_symmetry.space_group_name_H-M   'P 1'
#
loop_
_entity.id
_entity.type
_entity.pdbx_description
1 polymer ?
#
loop_
_entity_poly.entity_id
_entity_poly.type
_entity_poly.pdbx_seq_one_letter_code
_entity_poly.pdbx_strand_id
1 'polypeptide(L)'
;EYVTVVNTKKGTINNLTGTVEGNREGKIKKQLLTQFWQDAVKQNTSSRKARVIVNAAFFSQNNEPTGIAFGLKVNSRLITYGYAIGNEYPGQIRTFAFNSQQGFADIANYAPETFDSSTPDVVGGLDVNANKSAASNLPRTFVGVRDDDGDRLKETVILYSSNYARQIDASNVLKSFGVSDMVMLDGGSSTGLIVDGKPLIATNRPIPHILAVYAGK
;
A
#
# COMPACT_ATOMS: atom_id res chain seq x y z
N GLU A 1 -16.99 -4.01 -5.11
CA GLU A 1 -15.96 -3.50 -4.18
C GLU A 1 -15.37 -4.69 -3.44
N TYR A 2 -14.13 -4.60 -3.00
CA TYR A 2 -13.43 -5.71 -2.34
C TYR A 2 -12.74 -5.19 -1.08
N VAL A 3 -12.83 -5.98 -0.02
CA VAL A 3 -12.13 -5.73 1.25
C VAL A 3 -11.31 -6.96 1.59
N THR A 4 -10.02 -6.76 1.85
CA THR A 4 -9.13 -7.79 2.38
C THR A 4 -8.80 -7.44 3.82
N VAL A 5 -9.13 -8.32 4.76
CA VAL A 5 -8.82 -8.16 6.18
C VAL A 5 -7.63 -9.05 6.52
N VAL A 6 -6.57 -8.47 7.07
CA VAL A 6 -5.33 -9.16 7.40
C VAL A 6 -5.01 -8.91 8.86
N ASN A 7 -5.13 -9.94 9.68
CA ASN A 7 -4.54 -9.92 11.01
C ASN A 7 -3.05 -10.27 10.89
N THR A 8 -2.16 -9.29 11.09
CA THR A 8 -0.70 -9.41 10.92
C THR A 8 -0.02 -10.26 11.99
N LYS A 9 -0.72 -10.64 13.07
CA LYS A 9 -0.25 -11.69 13.99
C LYS A 9 -0.30 -13.08 13.32
N LYS A 10 -1.16 -13.29 12.30
CA LYS A 10 -1.38 -14.59 11.61
C LYS A 10 -1.02 -14.60 10.12
N GLY A 11 -1.21 -13.48 9.43
CA GLY A 11 -0.88 -13.28 8.03
C GLY A 11 0.32 -12.36 7.86
N THR A 12 0.86 -12.31 6.65
CA THR A 12 2.02 -11.48 6.32
C THR A 12 1.67 -10.51 5.21
N ILE A 13 2.07 -9.25 5.34
CA ILE A 13 2.09 -8.24 4.27
C ILE A 13 3.54 -7.95 3.92
N ASN A 14 3.86 -7.90 2.63
CA ASN A 14 5.16 -7.51 2.10
C ASN A 14 4.98 -6.39 1.06
N ASN A 15 5.87 -5.39 1.09
CA ASN A 15 6.08 -4.51 -0.05
C ASN A 15 6.84 -5.27 -1.15
N LEU A 16 6.32 -5.29 -2.38
CA LEU A 16 7.05 -5.77 -3.56
C LEU A 16 7.21 -4.65 -4.57
N THR A 17 8.43 -4.46 -5.05
CA THR A 17 8.79 -3.45 -6.05
C THR A 17 9.34 -4.11 -7.30
N GLY A 18 9.27 -3.41 -8.43
CA GLY A 18 10.17 -3.71 -9.54
C GLY A 18 11.63 -3.44 -9.16
N THR A 19 12.53 -3.60 -10.14
CA THR A 19 13.97 -3.36 -9.93
C THR A 19 14.23 -1.92 -9.52
N VAL A 20 14.95 -1.73 -8.41
CA VAL A 20 15.38 -0.41 -7.94
C VAL A 20 16.70 -0.04 -8.62
N GLU A 21 16.71 1.10 -9.31
CA GLU A 21 17.85 1.67 -10.04
C GLU A 21 18.32 2.99 -9.41
N GLY A 22 19.64 3.18 -9.37
CA GLY A 22 20.28 4.40 -8.85
C GLY A 22 20.53 4.41 -7.34
N ASN A 23 21.36 5.36 -6.91
CA ASN A 23 22.04 5.29 -5.61
C ASN A 23 21.42 6.20 -4.53
N ARG A 24 20.58 7.19 -4.90
CA ARG A 24 20.13 8.24 -3.97
C ARG A 24 18.63 8.58 -3.95
N GLU A 25 17.86 8.21 -4.97
CA GLU A 25 16.40 8.45 -4.99
C GLU A 25 15.59 7.22 -5.44
N GLY A 26 16.26 6.06 -5.52
CA GLY A 26 15.69 4.76 -5.85
C GLY A 26 14.57 4.81 -6.88
N LYS A 27 14.90 5.02 -8.16
CA LYS A 27 13.89 4.90 -9.22
C LYS A 27 13.53 3.42 -9.36
N ILE A 28 12.27 3.11 -9.61
CA ILE A 28 11.77 1.74 -9.64
C ILE A 28 11.25 1.40 -11.03
N LYS A 29 11.67 0.27 -11.59
CA LYS A 29 11.11 -0.24 -12.85
C LYS A 29 9.64 -0.59 -12.67
N LYS A 30 8.79 -0.21 -13.62
CA LYS A 30 7.37 -0.57 -13.57
C LYS A 30 7.16 -1.97 -14.11
N GLN A 31 6.22 -2.70 -13.54
CA GLN A 31 5.85 -4.06 -13.92
C GLN A 31 4.33 -4.22 -13.96
N LEU A 32 3.85 -5.20 -14.72
CA LEU A 32 2.43 -5.55 -14.74
C LEU A 32 2.03 -6.21 -13.42
N LEU A 33 0.77 -6.01 -13.02
CA LEU A 33 0.22 -6.63 -11.81
C LEU A 33 0.35 -8.17 -11.82
N THR A 34 0.22 -8.80 -13.00
CA THR A 34 0.41 -10.24 -13.16
C THR A 34 1.86 -10.69 -12.93
N GLN A 35 2.85 -9.86 -13.26
CA GLN A 35 4.26 -10.14 -12.97
C GLN A 35 4.51 -10.09 -11.46
N PHE A 36 3.97 -9.06 -10.79
CA PHE A 36 4.01 -8.99 -9.33
C PHE A 36 3.34 -10.18 -8.64
N TRP A 37 2.25 -10.70 -9.19
CA TRP A 37 1.63 -11.91 -8.65
C TRP A 37 2.58 -13.10 -8.73
N GLN A 38 3.26 -13.29 -9.87
CA GLN A 38 4.25 -14.36 -9.99
C GLN A 38 5.42 -14.16 -9.01
N ASP A 39 5.88 -12.94 -8.83
CA ASP A 39 6.95 -12.63 -7.88
C ASP A 39 6.49 -12.87 -6.42
N ALA A 40 5.24 -12.57 -6.10
CA ALA A 40 4.66 -12.91 -4.80
C ALA A 40 4.60 -14.43 -4.58
N VAL A 41 4.14 -15.19 -5.58
CA VAL A 41 4.06 -16.66 -5.54
C VAL A 41 5.45 -17.30 -5.41
N LYS A 42 6.48 -16.75 -6.05
CA LYS A 42 7.87 -17.23 -5.89
C LYS A 42 8.38 -17.11 -4.45
N GLN A 43 7.80 -16.24 -3.63
CA GLN A 43 8.14 -16.09 -2.21
C GLN A 43 7.34 -17.01 -1.27
N ASN A 44 6.52 -17.91 -1.82
CA ASN A 44 5.80 -18.91 -1.03
C ASN A 44 6.77 -19.85 -0.31
N THR A 45 6.43 -20.20 0.92
CA THR A 45 7.10 -21.25 1.71
C THR A 45 6.12 -22.40 1.99
N SER A 46 6.51 -23.39 2.79
CA SER A 46 5.57 -24.41 3.29
C SER A 46 4.51 -23.83 4.22
N SER A 47 4.83 -22.79 4.99
CA SER A 47 3.96 -22.16 6.00
C SER A 47 3.29 -20.86 5.56
N ARG A 48 3.73 -20.25 4.44
CA ARG A 48 3.28 -18.93 3.98
C ARG A 48 2.94 -18.95 2.49
N LYS A 49 1.71 -18.59 2.13
CA LYS A 49 1.21 -18.61 0.73
C LYS A 49 0.59 -17.28 0.33
N ALA A 50 0.98 -16.73 -0.82
CA ALA A 50 0.41 -15.53 -1.41
C ALA A 50 -1.09 -15.75 -1.67
N ARG A 51 -1.92 -14.79 -1.25
CA ARG A 51 -3.39 -14.83 -1.40
C ARG A 51 -3.91 -13.61 -2.13
N VAL A 52 -3.36 -12.43 -1.85
CA VAL A 52 -3.85 -11.17 -2.43
C VAL A 52 -2.66 -10.29 -2.82
N ILE A 53 -2.76 -9.57 -3.93
CA ILE A 53 -1.92 -8.41 -4.20
C ILE A 53 -2.77 -7.20 -4.57
N VAL A 54 -2.35 -6.01 -4.12
CA VAL A 54 -2.97 -4.72 -4.47
C VAL A 54 -1.91 -3.69 -4.83
N ASN A 55 -2.21 -2.79 -5.76
CA ASN A 55 -1.32 -1.65 -6.05
C ASN A 55 -1.16 -0.74 -4.81
N ALA A 56 -0.07 0.04 -4.76
CA ALA A 56 0.20 0.83 -3.55
C ALA A 56 0.74 2.25 -3.78
N ALA A 57 2.06 2.40 -3.99
CA ALA A 57 2.66 3.74 -3.91
C ALA A 57 2.25 4.65 -5.07
N PHE A 58 2.03 5.93 -4.78
CA PHE A 58 1.90 6.97 -5.82
C PHE A 58 3.24 7.18 -6.54
N PHE A 59 3.20 7.36 -7.86
CA PHE A 59 4.41 7.43 -8.68
C PHE A 59 4.26 8.32 -9.91
N SER A 60 5.40 8.69 -10.51
CA SER A 60 5.43 9.46 -11.75
C SER A 60 5.11 8.59 -12.96
N GLN A 61 4.05 8.90 -13.69
CA GLN A 61 3.64 8.07 -14.83
C GLN A 61 4.59 8.17 -16.03
N ASN A 62 5.27 9.31 -16.16
CA ASN A 62 5.98 9.71 -17.38
C ASN A 62 7.40 9.16 -17.49
N ASN A 63 7.92 8.53 -16.42
CA ASN A 63 9.29 8.04 -16.33
C ASN A 63 9.35 6.50 -16.22
N GLU A 64 10.42 5.90 -16.74
CA GLU A 64 10.75 4.47 -16.64
C GLU A 64 12.28 4.29 -16.58
N PRO A 65 12.87 3.94 -15.42
CA PRO A 65 12.24 3.70 -14.12
C PRO A 65 11.59 4.97 -13.55
N THR A 66 10.63 4.81 -12.64
CA THR A 66 9.84 5.91 -12.07
C THR A 66 10.24 6.26 -10.63
N GLY A 67 10.00 7.51 -10.22
CA GLY A 67 10.10 7.94 -8.83
C GLY A 67 8.80 7.72 -8.05
N ILE A 68 8.91 7.58 -6.73
CA ILE A 68 7.78 7.50 -5.80
C ILE A 68 7.46 8.88 -5.23
N ALA A 69 6.18 9.23 -5.13
CA ALA A 69 5.74 10.57 -4.76
C ALA A 69 5.89 10.86 -3.26
N PHE A 70 5.45 9.93 -2.39
CA PHE A 70 5.28 10.19 -0.95
C PHE A 70 6.19 9.33 -0.04
N GLY A 71 7.19 8.68 -0.63
CA GLY A 71 8.16 7.88 0.08
C GLY A 71 7.86 6.39 0.11
N LEU A 72 8.92 5.59 0.20
CA LEU A 72 8.86 4.14 0.26
C LEU A 72 10.09 3.58 0.98
N LYS A 73 9.84 2.71 1.97
CA LYS A 73 10.83 1.84 2.61
C LYS A 73 10.40 0.39 2.47
N VAL A 74 11.33 -0.46 2.04
CA VAL A 74 11.07 -1.89 1.81
C VAL A 74 12.12 -2.71 2.53
N ASN A 75 11.71 -3.63 3.40
CA ASN A 75 12.63 -4.52 4.14
C ASN A 75 13.79 -3.75 4.82
N SER A 76 13.46 -2.68 5.53
CA SER A 76 14.39 -1.75 6.21
C SER A 76 15.33 -0.97 5.29
N ARG A 77 15.22 -1.11 3.97
CA ARG A 77 15.96 -0.30 2.99
C ARG A 77 15.10 0.88 2.56
N LEU A 78 15.52 2.08 2.93
CA LEU A 78 14.93 3.31 2.40
C LEU A 78 15.17 3.36 0.89
N ILE A 79 14.09 3.48 0.11
CA ILE A 79 14.16 3.67 -1.33
C ILE A 79 14.18 5.17 -1.64
N THR A 80 13.24 5.91 -1.05
CA THR A 80 13.15 7.37 -1.17
C THR A 80 12.21 7.93 -0.10
N TYR A 81 12.41 9.19 0.27
CA TYR A 81 11.45 9.99 1.05
C TYR A 81 10.28 10.50 0.21
N GLY A 82 10.41 10.49 -1.11
CA GLY A 82 9.38 10.91 -2.05
C GLY A 82 9.66 12.27 -2.68
N TYR A 83 9.45 12.39 -4.00
CA TYR A 83 9.74 13.63 -4.73
C TYR A 83 8.67 14.72 -4.55
N ALA A 84 7.46 14.34 -4.11
CA ALA A 84 6.31 15.24 -4.03
C ALA A 84 6.13 15.86 -2.64
N ILE A 85 6.97 15.46 -1.67
CA ILE A 85 6.94 15.99 -0.31
C ILE A 85 7.18 17.50 -0.34
N GLY A 86 6.32 18.26 0.34
CA GLY A 86 6.39 19.71 0.45
C GLY A 86 5.72 20.50 -0.69
N ASN A 87 5.41 19.85 -1.82
CA ASN A 87 4.84 20.52 -3.00
C ASN A 87 3.42 20.07 -3.32
N GLU A 88 3.10 18.79 -3.11
CA GLU A 88 1.76 18.24 -3.35
C GLU A 88 1.06 17.93 -2.03
N TYR A 89 -0.21 18.35 -1.90
CA TYR A 89 -1.08 18.05 -0.75
C TYR A 89 -0.46 18.40 0.62
N PRO A 90 -0.03 19.66 0.84
CA PRO A 90 0.63 20.06 2.08
C PRO A 90 -0.23 19.76 3.31
N GLY A 91 0.35 19.07 4.29
CA GLY A 91 -0.34 18.66 5.52
C GLY A 91 -1.33 17.49 5.35
N GLN A 92 -1.44 16.90 4.16
CA GLN A 92 -2.35 15.79 3.87
C GLN A 92 -1.63 14.53 3.38
N ILE A 93 -0.33 14.42 3.64
CA ILE A 93 0.46 13.22 3.34
C ILE A 93 0.49 12.35 4.60
N ARG A 94 0.27 11.04 4.42
CA ARG A 94 0.26 10.05 5.50
C ARG A 94 1.27 8.94 5.19
N THR A 95 1.70 8.23 6.21
CA THR A 95 2.52 7.02 6.08
C THR A 95 1.74 5.82 6.59
N PHE A 96 1.84 4.70 5.89
CA PHE A 96 1.43 3.38 6.36
C PHE A 96 2.69 2.58 6.65
N ALA A 97 2.98 2.38 7.93
CA ALA A 97 4.16 1.66 8.40
C ALA A 97 3.73 0.30 8.98
N PHE A 98 4.44 -0.77 8.67
CA PHE A 98 4.07 -2.09 9.19
C PHE A 98 5.27 -3.01 9.42
N ASN A 99 5.09 -3.93 10.36
CA ASN A 99 5.98 -5.02 10.65
C ASN A 99 5.18 -6.31 10.81
N SER A 100 5.05 -7.07 9.73
CA SER A 100 4.33 -8.34 9.72
C SER A 100 4.94 -9.40 10.64
N GLN A 101 6.25 -9.33 10.91
CA GLN A 101 6.91 -10.27 11.83
C GLN A 101 6.44 -10.03 13.26
N GLN A 102 6.42 -8.76 13.68
CA GLN A 102 5.97 -8.33 15.00
C GLN A 102 4.43 -8.23 15.12
N GLY A 103 3.70 -8.32 14.01
CA GLY A 103 2.23 -8.25 14.01
C GLY A 103 1.71 -6.85 14.29
N PHE A 104 2.38 -5.83 13.74
CA PHE A 104 2.07 -4.43 13.97
C PHE A 104 1.92 -3.66 12.66
N ALA A 105 1.00 -2.71 12.64
CA ALA A 105 0.83 -1.71 11.60
C ALA A 105 0.41 -0.37 12.22
N ASP A 106 0.74 0.73 11.54
CA ASP A 106 0.32 2.06 11.96
C ASP A 106 0.13 2.99 10.76
N ILE A 107 -0.73 3.98 10.94
CA ILE A 107 -0.94 5.05 9.99
C ILE A 107 -0.82 6.39 10.72
N ALA A 108 0.13 7.20 10.28
CA ALA A 108 0.43 8.50 10.89
C ALA A 108 0.57 9.60 9.84
N ASN A 109 0.73 10.84 10.30
CA ASN A 109 1.15 11.94 9.44
C ASN A 109 2.55 11.66 8.89
N TYR A 110 2.81 12.11 7.67
CA TYR A 110 4.13 11.98 7.08
C TYR A 110 5.19 12.64 7.96
N ALA A 111 6.23 11.88 8.28
CA ALA A 111 7.40 12.33 9.01
C ALA A 111 8.61 11.50 8.54
N PRO A 112 9.75 12.11 8.14
CA PRO A 112 10.97 11.39 7.76
C PRO A 112 11.39 10.34 8.80
N GLU A 113 11.17 10.62 10.08
CA GLU A 113 11.45 9.75 11.23
C GLU A 113 10.71 8.41 11.14
N THR A 114 9.54 8.37 10.47
CA THR A 114 8.83 7.10 10.22
C THR A 114 9.67 6.18 9.34
N PHE A 115 10.35 6.74 8.34
CA PHE A 115 11.22 5.99 7.43
C PHE A 115 12.56 5.66 8.09
N ASP A 116 13.08 6.51 8.98
CA ASP A 116 14.32 6.24 9.74
C ASP A 116 14.13 5.24 10.90
N SER A 117 12.87 4.95 11.27
CA SER A 117 12.54 4.02 12.35
C SER A 117 12.97 2.57 12.08
N SER A 118 12.88 1.72 13.11
CA SER A 118 13.11 0.27 12.98
C SER A 118 11.98 -0.49 12.27
N THR A 119 10.85 0.14 11.97
CA THR A 119 9.73 -0.50 11.26
C THR A 119 10.18 -0.83 9.83
N PRO A 120 10.18 -2.09 9.37
CA PRO A 120 10.87 -2.48 8.13
C PRO A 120 10.22 -1.90 6.87
N ASP A 121 8.89 -1.74 6.88
CA ASP A 121 8.13 -1.38 5.70
C ASP A 121 7.32 -0.11 5.94
N VAL A 122 7.44 0.85 5.02
CA VAL A 122 6.72 2.14 5.09
C VAL A 122 6.30 2.54 3.68
N VAL A 123 5.02 2.87 3.50
CA VAL A 123 4.46 3.36 2.25
C VAL A 123 3.85 4.72 2.46
N GLY A 124 4.30 5.71 1.70
CA GLY A 124 3.65 7.01 1.65
C GLY A 124 2.34 6.99 0.87
N GLY A 125 1.35 7.70 1.38
CA GLY A 125 0.06 7.89 0.74
C GLY A 125 -0.56 9.24 1.11
N LEU A 126 -1.85 9.36 0.88
CA LEU A 126 -2.60 10.58 1.15
C LEU A 126 -3.62 10.38 2.25
N ASP A 127 -3.87 11.43 3.02
CA ASP A 127 -5.02 11.51 3.90
C ASP A 127 -6.31 11.29 3.10
N VAL A 128 -7.29 10.62 3.71
CA VAL A 128 -8.57 10.32 3.04
C VAL A 128 -9.36 11.57 2.65
N ASN A 129 -9.03 12.73 3.22
CA ASN A 129 -9.62 14.03 2.90
C ASN A 129 -8.82 14.82 1.85
N ALA A 130 -7.66 14.32 1.40
CA ALA A 130 -6.90 14.95 0.33
C ALA A 130 -7.71 14.93 -0.98
N ASN A 131 -7.91 16.08 -1.62
CA ASN A 131 -8.74 16.16 -2.82
C ASN A 131 -8.02 15.60 -4.07
N LYS A 132 -8.02 14.28 -4.21
CA LYS A 132 -7.58 13.54 -5.39
C LYS A 132 -8.79 13.12 -6.22
N SER A 133 -9.49 14.13 -6.75
CA SER A 133 -10.79 13.98 -7.42
C SER A 133 -11.83 13.35 -6.48
N ALA A 134 -12.00 13.93 -5.30
CA ALA A 134 -12.69 13.31 -4.16
C ALA A 134 -14.12 12.83 -4.46
N ALA A 135 -14.88 13.65 -5.20
CA ALA A 135 -16.28 13.38 -5.56
C ALA A 135 -16.46 12.52 -6.82
N SER A 136 -15.38 12.19 -7.54
CA SER A 136 -15.44 11.40 -8.76
C SER A 136 -15.47 9.91 -8.44
N ASN A 137 -16.36 9.18 -9.12
CA ASN A 137 -16.35 7.72 -9.12
C ASN A 137 -15.19 7.22 -9.98
N LEU A 138 -14.13 6.76 -9.31
CA LEU A 138 -12.92 6.26 -9.94
C LEU A 138 -12.53 4.94 -9.27
N PRO A 139 -11.63 4.16 -9.88
CA PRO A 139 -11.00 3.10 -9.14
C PRO A 139 -10.18 3.66 -7.96
N ARG A 140 -10.22 2.98 -6.81
CA ARG A 140 -9.63 3.42 -5.54
C ARG A 140 -8.93 2.27 -4.82
N THR A 141 -7.81 2.58 -4.18
CA THR A 141 -7.14 1.70 -3.22
C THR A 141 -6.87 2.46 -1.93
N PHE A 142 -7.29 1.89 -0.80
CA PHE A 142 -7.14 2.48 0.53
C PHE A 142 -6.67 1.40 1.51
N VAL A 143 -6.05 1.83 2.60
CA VAL A 143 -5.69 1.00 3.73
C VAL A 143 -6.29 1.61 4.99
N GLY A 144 -6.82 0.78 5.88
CA GLY A 144 -7.10 1.14 7.25
C GLY A 144 -6.42 0.19 8.23
N VAL A 145 -6.24 0.64 9.47
CA VAL A 145 -5.65 -0.15 10.56
C VAL A 145 -6.56 -0.14 11.78
N ARG A 146 -6.60 -1.25 12.52
CA ARG A 146 -7.40 -1.42 13.73
C ARG A 146 -6.64 -2.27 14.75
N ASP A 147 -6.83 -1.92 16.01
CA ASP A 147 -6.42 -2.70 17.18
C ASP A 147 -7.61 -3.57 17.61
N ASP A 148 -7.44 -4.90 17.52
CA ASP A 148 -8.50 -5.87 17.80
C ASP A 148 -8.52 -6.38 19.25
N ASP A 149 -7.40 -6.32 19.97
CA ASP A 149 -7.29 -6.83 21.33
C ASP A 149 -7.12 -5.74 22.41
N GLY A 150 -7.05 -4.48 22.01
CA GLY A 150 -7.07 -3.32 22.88
C GLY A 150 -5.74 -2.99 23.54
N ASP A 151 -4.63 -3.57 23.06
CA ASP A 151 -3.28 -3.35 23.59
C ASP A 151 -2.60 -2.08 23.06
N ARG A 152 -3.31 -1.32 22.19
CA ARG A 152 -2.87 -0.11 21.48
C ARG A 152 -1.89 -0.36 20.34
N LEU A 153 -1.66 -1.62 19.95
CA LEU A 153 -0.92 -2.00 18.77
C LEU A 153 -1.89 -2.50 17.72
N LYS A 154 -1.99 -1.79 16.60
CA LYS A 154 -2.92 -2.16 15.54
C LYS A 154 -2.34 -3.34 14.77
N GLU A 155 -2.91 -4.53 14.95
CA GLU A 155 -2.48 -5.74 14.25
C GLU A 155 -3.32 -6.05 13.02
N THR A 156 -4.49 -5.42 12.87
CA THR A 156 -5.39 -5.68 11.75
C THR A 156 -5.27 -4.59 10.70
N VAL A 157 -4.89 -5.00 9.49
CA VAL A 157 -4.81 -4.17 8.29
C VAL A 157 -5.98 -4.50 7.38
N ILE A 158 -6.66 -3.48 6.88
CA ILE A 158 -7.82 -3.60 6.00
C ILE A 158 -7.52 -2.91 4.68
N LEU A 159 -7.39 -3.69 3.61
CA LEU A 159 -7.17 -3.18 2.26
C LEU A 159 -8.52 -3.08 1.55
N TYR A 160 -8.87 -1.89 1.09
CA TYR A 160 -10.04 -1.65 0.26
C TYR A 160 -9.61 -1.42 -1.18
N SER A 161 -10.31 -2.07 -2.12
CA SER A 161 -10.13 -1.85 -3.56
C SER A 161 -11.47 -1.82 -4.28
N SER A 162 -11.66 -0.85 -5.16
CA SER A 162 -12.87 -0.71 -5.98
C SER A 162 -12.55 -0.20 -7.38
N ASN A 163 -13.37 -0.58 -8.37
CA ASN A 163 -13.33 -0.02 -9.73
C ASN A 163 -14.10 1.30 -9.86
N TYR A 164 -14.96 1.61 -8.89
CA TYR A 164 -15.91 2.69 -9.02
C TYR A 164 -16.37 3.15 -7.63
N ALA A 165 -15.63 4.11 -7.06
CA ALA A 165 -15.95 4.70 -5.77
C ALA A 165 -15.46 6.14 -5.65
N ARG A 166 -16.20 6.96 -4.89
CA ARG A 166 -15.70 8.24 -4.39
C ARG A 166 -14.80 7.98 -3.18
N GLN A 167 -13.99 8.97 -2.80
CA GLN A 167 -13.15 8.84 -1.62
C GLN A 167 -13.98 8.63 -0.34
N ILE A 168 -15.12 9.33 -0.25
CA ILE A 168 -16.04 9.19 0.89
C ILE A 168 -16.59 7.77 1.02
N ASP A 169 -16.92 7.11 -0.09
CA ASP A 169 -17.46 5.75 -0.10
C ASP A 169 -16.41 4.76 0.43
N ALA A 170 -15.16 4.85 -0.08
CA ALA A 170 -14.05 4.03 0.40
C ALA A 170 -13.78 4.23 1.90
N SER A 171 -13.76 5.49 2.36
CA SER A 171 -13.54 5.81 3.78
C SER A 171 -14.68 5.30 4.67
N ASN A 172 -15.93 5.33 4.21
CA ASN A 172 -17.08 4.85 4.97
C ASN A 172 -17.08 3.32 5.08
N VAL A 173 -16.66 2.61 4.03
CA VAL A 173 -16.45 1.15 4.10
C VAL A 173 -15.36 0.84 5.13
N LEU A 174 -14.21 1.51 5.09
CA LEU A 174 -13.17 1.26 6.09
C LEU A 174 -13.66 1.56 7.52
N LYS A 175 -14.39 2.67 7.74
CA LYS A 175 -15.00 3.00 9.03
C LYS A 175 -16.00 1.94 9.51
N SER A 176 -16.79 1.32 8.62
CA SER A 176 -17.73 0.26 9.00
C SER A 176 -17.02 -1.02 9.44
N PHE A 177 -15.76 -1.21 9.01
CA PHE A 177 -14.87 -2.23 9.56
C PHE A 177 -14.14 -1.75 10.83
N GLY A 178 -14.49 -0.61 11.41
CA GLY A 178 -14.00 -0.17 12.73
C GLY A 178 -12.55 0.29 12.75
N VAL A 179 -11.95 0.65 11.61
CA VAL A 179 -10.56 1.14 11.58
C VAL A 179 -10.41 2.44 12.35
N SER A 180 -9.28 2.63 13.03
CA SER A 180 -8.96 3.86 13.74
C SER A 180 -8.33 4.90 12.81
N ASP A 181 -7.52 4.45 11.85
CA ASP A 181 -6.78 5.30 10.94
C ASP A 181 -6.82 4.75 9.52
N MET A 182 -6.66 5.64 8.54
CA MET A 182 -6.77 5.32 7.12
C MET A 182 -5.77 6.11 6.28
N VAL A 183 -5.32 5.51 5.20
CA VAL A 183 -4.54 6.15 4.15
C VAL A 183 -5.08 5.77 2.78
N MET A 184 -5.10 6.73 1.87
CA MET A 184 -5.36 6.53 0.45
C MET A 184 -4.05 6.19 -0.25
N LEU A 185 -4.09 5.14 -1.07
CA LEU A 185 -2.98 4.72 -1.93
C LEU A 185 -3.26 5.15 -3.37
N ASP A 186 -2.33 4.85 -4.28
CA ASP A 186 -2.52 5.19 -5.69
C ASP A 186 -3.80 4.54 -6.23
N GLY A 187 -4.52 5.30 -7.05
CA GLY A 187 -5.85 4.94 -7.51
C GLY A 187 -5.98 5.10 -9.02
N GLY A 188 -7.21 5.27 -9.49
CA GLY A 188 -7.50 5.43 -10.92
C GLY A 188 -7.00 4.22 -11.71
N SER A 189 -6.35 4.46 -12.85
CA SER A 189 -5.85 3.38 -13.71
C SER A 189 -4.74 2.52 -13.09
N SER A 190 -4.16 2.89 -11.94
CA SER A 190 -3.22 2.02 -11.21
C SER A 190 -3.91 0.98 -10.34
N THR A 191 -5.20 1.16 -10.06
CA THR A 191 -5.97 0.27 -9.16
C THR A 191 -5.97 -1.15 -9.71
N GLY A 192 -5.52 -2.09 -8.89
CA GLY A 192 -5.36 -3.48 -9.27
C GLY A 192 -5.56 -4.41 -8.08
N LEU A 193 -6.22 -5.55 -8.31
CA LEU A 193 -6.46 -6.57 -7.29
C LEU A 193 -6.41 -7.96 -7.94
N ILE A 194 -5.51 -8.80 -7.44
CA ILE A 194 -5.50 -10.24 -7.74
C ILE A 194 -5.72 -11.00 -6.43
N VAL A 195 -6.64 -11.97 -6.44
CA VAL A 195 -6.93 -12.87 -5.32
C VAL A 195 -6.78 -14.29 -5.81
N ASP A 196 -5.92 -15.07 -5.16
CA ASP A 196 -5.63 -16.48 -5.47
C ASP A 196 -5.34 -16.70 -6.97
N GLY A 197 -4.56 -15.77 -7.56
CA GLY A 197 -4.18 -15.78 -8.97
C GLY A 197 -5.25 -15.30 -9.94
N LYS A 198 -6.46 -14.99 -9.46
CA LYS A 198 -7.55 -14.44 -10.27
C LYS A 198 -7.59 -12.92 -10.17
N PRO A 199 -7.47 -12.17 -11.29
CA PRO A 199 -7.70 -10.73 -11.27
C PRO A 199 -9.18 -10.44 -11.00
N LEU A 200 -9.44 -9.69 -9.93
CA LEU A 200 -10.78 -9.16 -9.60
C LEU A 200 -10.91 -7.69 -10.02
N ILE A 201 -9.79 -6.97 -9.99
CA ILE A 201 -9.65 -5.66 -10.63
C ILE A 201 -8.43 -5.75 -11.53
N ALA A 202 -8.67 -5.71 -12.84
CA ALA A 202 -7.62 -5.75 -13.85
C ALA A 202 -7.12 -4.33 -14.15
N THR A 203 -5.81 -4.21 -14.31
CA THR A 203 -5.18 -3.02 -14.90
C THR A 203 -4.07 -3.46 -15.85
N ASN A 204 -3.98 -2.77 -16.98
CA ASN A 204 -2.88 -2.92 -17.93
C ASN A 204 -1.78 -1.89 -17.69
N ARG A 205 -1.94 -1.00 -16.70
CA ARG A 205 -0.92 -0.01 -16.34
C ARG A 205 0.22 -0.72 -15.60
N PRO A 206 1.46 -0.64 -16.10
CA PRO A 206 2.62 -1.02 -15.31
C PRO A 206 2.76 -0.09 -14.10
N ILE A 207 2.98 -0.66 -12.93
CA ILE A 207 3.13 0.03 -11.64
C ILE A 207 4.47 -0.34 -11.01
N PRO A 208 5.07 0.51 -10.16
CA PRO A 208 6.37 0.22 -9.56
C PRO A 208 6.28 -0.60 -8.27
N HIS A 209 5.12 -0.61 -7.60
CA HIS A 209 5.01 -1.07 -6.23
C HIS A 209 3.60 -1.62 -5.91
N ILE A 210 3.56 -2.73 -5.18
CA ILE A 210 2.34 -3.38 -4.68
C ILE A 210 2.52 -3.83 -3.22
N LEU A 211 1.41 -4.04 -2.54
CA LEU A 211 1.33 -4.79 -1.29
C LEU A 211 0.92 -6.23 -1.59
N ALA A 212 1.73 -7.20 -1.15
CA ALA A 212 1.43 -8.62 -1.25
C ALA A 212 1.02 -9.18 0.12
N VAL A 213 -0.15 -9.81 0.17
CA VAL A 213 -0.71 -10.46 1.35
C VAL A 213 -0.56 -11.97 1.23
N TYR A 214 -0.07 -12.56 2.31
CA TYR A 214 0.13 -13.99 2.45
C TYR A 214 -0.68 -14.52 3.64
N ALA A 215 -1.28 -15.70 3.46
CA ALA A 215 -1.78 -16.49 4.57
C ALA A 215 -0.60 -17.24 5.22
N GLY A 216 -0.45 -17.10 6.54
CA GLY A 216 0.64 -17.68 7.31
C GLY A 216 1.86 -16.76 7.45
N LYS A 217 2.88 -17.27 8.14
CA LYS A 217 4.17 -16.62 8.43
C LYS A 217 5.32 -17.48 7.92
#